data_AF-A0A9D2ERX4-F1
#
_entry.id   AF-A0A9D2ERX4-F1
#
_cell.length_a   1.000
_cell.length_b   1.000
_cell.length_c   1.000
_cell.angle_alpha   90.00
_cell.angle_beta   90.00
_cell.angle_gamma   90.00
#
_symmetry.space_group_name_H-M   'P 1'
#
loop_
_entity.id
_entity.type
_entity.pdbx_description
1 polymer ?
#
loop_
_entity_poly.entity_id
_entity_poly.type
_entity_poly.pdbx_seq_one_letter_code
_entity_poly.pdbx_strand_id
1 'polypeptide(L)'
;MDLIDKRCRCGNLMHNVSPRQQLCEECRKKLLTEKRSEVKSLRSEDAARRAKHPRMKNQPFKSIEQCVREADALGISYGQYVARGLDKVE
;
A
#
# COMPACT_ATOMS: atom_id res chain seq x y z
N MET A 1 17.69 -37.61 -9.42
CA MET A 1 18.36 -36.39 -8.91
C MET A 1 19.26 -36.85 -7.79
N ASP A 2 20.56 -36.68 -7.96
CA ASP A 2 21.50 -37.13 -6.93
C ASP A 2 21.51 -36.14 -5.77
N LEU A 3 21.25 -36.66 -4.57
CA LEU A 3 21.34 -35.91 -3.33
C LEU A 3 22.80 -35.93 -2.87
N ILE A 4 23.31 -34.78 -2.43
CA ILE A 4 24.71 -34.63 -2.04
C ILE A 4 24.81 -34.06 -0.64
N ASP A 5 25.92 -34.40 0.02
CA ASP A 5 26.31 -33.79 1.29
C ASP A 5 27.17 -32.56 1.03
N LYS A 6 26.83 -31.43 1.64
CA LYS A 6 27.59 -30.17 1.51
C LYS A 6 27.43 -29.29 2.72
N ARG A 7 28.27 -28.26 2.84
CA ARG A 7 28.18 -27.29 3.94
C ARG A 7 27.32 -26.11 3.55
N CYS A 8 26.51 -25.65 4.51
CA CYS A 8 25.82 -24.38 4.47
C CYS A 8 26.84 -23.22 4.55
N ARG A 9 26.43 -22.02 4.11
CA ARG A 9 27.19 -20.78 4.34
C ARG A 9 27.48 -20.50 5.84
N CYS A 10 26.65 -20.99 6.76
CA CYS A 10 26.91 -20.88 8.20
C CYS A 10 27.89 -21.93 8.76
N GLY A 11 28.40 -22.84 7.92
CA GLY A 11 29.34 -23.90 8.33
C GLY A 11 28.70 -25.25 8.66
N ASN A 12 27.39 -25.30 8.90
CA ASN A 12 26.66 -26.53 9.22
C ASN A 12 26.69 -27.53 8.05
N LEU A 13 26.92 -28.81 8.36
CA LEU A 13 26.86 -29.89 7.38
C LEU A 13 25.40 -30.19 7.03
N MET A 14 25.10 -30.27 5.74
CA MET A 14 23.78 -30.57 5.20
C MET A 14 23.87 -31.91 4.49
N HIS A 15 23.09 -32.88 4.96
CA HIS A 15 23.08 -34.23 4.39
C HIS A 15 21.93 -34.40 3.39
N ASN A 16 22.16 -35.18 2.33
CA ASN A 16 21.15 -35.56 1.35
C ASN A 16 20.37 -34.37 0.78
N VAL A 17 21.07 -33.30 0.41
CA VAL A 17 20.44 -32.09 -0.12
C VAL A 17 20.61 -31.96 -1.63
N SER A 18 19.68 -31.26 -2.28
CA SER A 18 19.80 -30.93 -3.69
C SER A 18 21.09 -30.13 -3.97
N PRO A 19 21.79 -30.38 -5.09
CA PRO A 19 22.94 -29.58 -5.50
C PRO A 19 22.66 -28.07 -5.56
N ARG A 20 21.41 -27.67 -5.79
CA ARG A 20 20.98 -26.24 -5.81
C ARG A 20 20.76 -25.62 -4.43
N GLN A 21 20.60 -26.41 -3.37
CA GLN A 21 20.27 -25.88 -2.05
C GLN A 21 21.47 -25.21 -1.36
N GLN A 22 21.48 -23.89 -1.22
CA GLN A 22 22.64 -23.18 -0.65
C GLN A 22 22.63 -23.02 0.89
N LEU A 23 21.44 -23.08 1.49
CA LEU A 23 21.25 -22.78 2.91
C LEU A 23 20.62 -23.97 3.64
N CYS A 24 21.09 -24.21 4.87
CA CYS A 24 20.42 -25.08 5.83
C CYS A 24 19.04 -24.49 6.17
N GLU A 25 18.20 -25.32 6.77
CA GLU A 25 16.83 -24.90 7.11
C GLU A 25 16.80 -23.71 8.06
N GLU A 26 17.72 -23.65 9.03
CA GLU A 26 17.80 -22.54 9.98
C GLU A 26 18.14 -21.21 9.30
N CYS A 27 19.16 -21.21 8.44
CA CYS A 27 19.54 -20.02 7.67
C CYS A 27 18.41 -19.59 6.73
N ARG A 28 17.69 -20.55 6.15
CA ARG A 28 16.51 -20.25 5.32
C ARG A 28 15.39 -19.63 6.15
N LYS A 29 15.10 -20.16 7.34
CA LYS A 29 14.09 -19.61 8.26
C LYS A 29 14.45 -18.18 8.67
N LYS A 30 15.71 -17.92 9.05
CA LYS A 30 16.22 -16.58 9.40
C LYS A 30 16.04 -15.58 8.26
N LEU A 31 16.47 -15.95 7.05
CA LEU A 31 16.31 -15.10 5.87
C LEU A 31 14.85 -14.80 5.56
N LEU A 32 13.95 -15.78 5.72
CA LEU A 32 12.52 -15.57 5.53
C LEU A 32 11.91 -14.67 6.60
N THR A 33 12.35 -14.79 7.87
CA THR A 33 11.89 -13.91 8.95
C THR A 33 12.35 -12.47 8.73
N GLU A 34 13.60 -12.25 8.30
CA GLU A 34 14.15 -10.93 7.97
C GLU A 34 13.35 -10.26 6.84
N LYS A 35 13.11 -10.98 5.75
CA LYS A 35 12.28 -10.48 4.64
C LYS A 35 10.86 -10.15 5.07
N ARG A 36 10.26 -10.97 5.94
CA ARG A 36 8.93 -10.70 6.49
C ARG A 36 8.93 -9.45 7.38
N SER A 37 9.95 -9.25 8.20
CA SER A 37 10.06 -8.04 9.03
C SER A 37 10.26 -6.79 8.18
N GLU A 38 11.04 -6.86 7.10
CA GLU A 38 11.24 -5.75 6.16
C GLU A 38 9.94 -5.37 5.43
N VAL A 39 9.20 -6.36 4.91
CA VAL A 39 7.89 -6.08 4.31
C VAL A 39 6.91 -5.49 5.34
N LYS A 40 6.97 -5.95 6.60
CA LYS A 40 6.14 -5.42 7.69
C LYS A 40 6.51 -3.96 8.02
N SER A 41 7.80 -3.61 8.05
CA SER A 41 8.24 -2.22 8.27
C SER A 41 7.80 -1.32 7.13
N LEU A 42 7.98 -1.73 5.87
CA LEU A 42 7.53 -0.96 4.70
C LEU A 42 6.01 -0.72 4.71
N ARG A 43 5.21 -1.72 5.08
CA ARG A 43 3.75 -1.56 5.23
C ARG A 43 3.40 -0.59 6.36
N SER A 44 4.12 -0.64 7.47
CA SER A 44 3.90 0.27 8.59
C SER A 44 4.25 1.71 8.24
N GLU A 45 5.32 1.92 7.47
CA GLU A 45 5.72 3.23 6.96
C GLU A 45 4.71 3.78 5.97
N ASP A 46 4.21 2.95 5.04
CA ASP A 46 3.18 3.37 4.10
C ASP A 46 1.87 3.71 4.83
N ALA A 47 1.48 2.93 5.83
CA ALA A 47 0.33 3.25 6.68
C ALA A 47 0.52 4.58 7.42
N ALA A 48 1.70 4.83 8.01
CA ALA A 48 2.02 6.08 8.67
C ALA A 48 2.00 7.27 7.69
N ARG A 49 2.48 7.08 6.46
CA ARG A 49 2.44 8.10 5.40
C ARG A 49 1.01 8.45 4.99
N ARG A 50 0.15 7.44 4.81
CA ARG A 50 -1.29 7.65 4.52
C ARG A 50 -2.02 8.32 5.68
N ALA A 51 -1.64 8.02 6.93
CA ALA A 51 -2.20 8.68 8.10
C ALA A 51 -1.79 10.16 8.20
N LYS A 52 -0.56 10.52 7.82
CA LYS A 52 -0.08 11.92 7.76
C LYS A 52 -0.74 12.73 6.65
N HIS A 53 -1.07 12.09 5.53
CA HIS A 53 -1.77 12.71 4.40
C HIS A 53 -3.11 12.01 4.18
N PRO A 54 -4.09 12.22 5.07
CA PRO A 54 -5.41 11.68 4.86
C PRO A 54 -5.94 12.28 3.55
N ARG A 55 -6.27 11.41 2.58
CA ARG A 55 -6.98 11.87 1.39
C ARG A 55 -8.26 12.54 1.87
N MET A 56 -8.52 13.77 1.43
CA MET A 56 -9.83 14.37 1.67
C MET A 56 -10.86 13.37 1.16
N LYS A 57 -11.76 12.92 2.03
CA LYS A 57 -12.95 12.21 1.59
C LYS A 57 -13.64 13.19 0.65
N ASN A 58 -13.80 12.81 -0.62
CA ASN A 58 -14.57 13.59 -1.58
C ASN A 58 -15.91 13.89 -0.90
N GLN A 59 -16.17 15.16 -0.58
CA GLN A 59 -17.50 15.55 -0.15
C GLN A 59 -18.44 15.17 -1.29
N PRO A 60 -19.59 14.53 -1.02
CA PRO A 60 -20.56 14.27 -2.07
C PRO A 60 -20.92 15.61 -2.69
N PHE A 61 -20.64 15.77 -3.98
CA PHE A 61 -21.05 16.95 -4.72
C PHE A 61 -22.44 16.70 -5.29
N LYS A 62 -23.25 17.75 -5.35
CA LYS A 62 -24.51 17.74 -6.10
C LYS A 62 -24.22 17.49 -7.58
N SER A 63 -25.20 16.98 -8.33
CA SER A 63 -25.04 16.82 -9.77
C SER A 63 -24.84 18.18 -10.46
N ILE A 64 -24.10 18.20 -11.57
CA ILE A 64 -23.83 19.43 -12.32
C ILE A 64 -25.16 20.09 -12.75
N GLU A 65 -26.14 19.30 -13.20
CA GLU A 65 -27.46 19.79 -13.61
C GLU A 65 -28.23 20.45 -12.46
N GLN A 66 -28.04 19.98 -11.23
CA GLN A 66 -28.64 20.59 -10.05
C GLN A 66 -27.91 21.90 -9.71
N CYS A 67 -26.58 21.89 -9.71
CA CYS A 67 -25.78 23.09 -9.44
C CYS A 67 -26.03 24.22 -10.46
N VAL A 68 -26.18 23.89 -11.75
CA VAL A 68 -26.47 24.88 -12.79
C VAL A 68 -27.85 25.50 -12.60
N ARG A 69 -28.88 24.68 -12.32
CA ARG A 69 -30.23 25.19 -12.02
C ARG A 69 -30.25 26.08 -10.78
N GLU A 70 -29.54 25.69 -9.73
CA GLU A 70 -29.46 26.47 -8.48
C GLU A 70 -28.67 27.78 -8.70
N ALA A 71 -27.58 27.75 -9.48
CA ALA A 71 -26.81 28.94 -9.83
C ALA A 71 -27.65 29.94 -10.65
N ASP A 72 -28.39 29.44 -11.65
CA ASP A 72 -29.29 30.25 -12.47
C ASP A 72 -30.42 30.86 -11.65
N ALA A 73 -31.03 30.08 -10.74
CA ALA A 73 -32.06 30.57 -9.81
C ALA A 73 -31.55 31.66 -8.86
N LEU A 74 -30.26 31.61 -8.50
CA LEU A 74 -29.58 32.63 -7.69
C LEU A 74 -29.07 33.81 -8.50
N GLY A 75 -29.17 33.78 -9.84
CA GLY A 75 -28.66 34.82 -10.72
C GLY A 75 -27.13 34.97 -10.68
N ILE A 76 -26.41 33.89 -10.36
CA ILE A 76 -24.94 33.88 -10.28
C ILE A 76 -24.33 32.92 -11.30
N SER A 77 -23.07 33.15 -11.67
CA SER A 77 -22.34 32.20 -12.53
C SER A 77 -22.02 30.90 -11.78
N TYR A 78 -21.92 29.79 -12.52
CA TYR A 78 -21.49 28.49 -11.97
C TYR A 78 -20.15 28.58 -11.20
N GLY A 79 -19.19 29.37 -11.71
CA GLY A 79 -17.92 29.59 -11.00
C GLY A 79 -18.08 30.26 -9.63
N GLN A 80 -18.98 31.24 -9.52
CA GLN A 80 -19.31 31.86 -8.23
C GLN A 80 -20.07 30.92 -7.30
N TYR A 81 -20.91 30.05 -7.86
CA TYR A 81 -21.65 29.03 -7.11
C TYR A 81 -20.70 28.00 -6.46
N VAL A 82 -19.72 27.48 -7.21
CA VAL A 82 -18.67 26.56 -6.70
C VAL A 82 -17.73 27.26 -5.72
N ALA A 83 -17.35 28.52 -5.99
CA ALA A 83 -16.49 29.28 -5.07
C ALA A 83 -17.13 29.49 -3.69
N ARG A 84 -18.46 29.52 -3.62
CA ARG A 84 -19.24 29.60 -2.37
C ARG A 84 -19.46 28.24 -1.70
N GLY A 85 -19.05 27.14 -2.33
CA GLY A 85 -19.19 25.77 -1.80
C GLY A 85 -20.62 25.22 -1.82
N LEU A 86 -21.53 25.82 -2.58
CA LEU A 86 -22.94 25.41 -2.67
C LEU A 86 -23.13 24.11 -3.46
N ASP A 87 -22.10 23.70 -4.19
CA ASP A 87 -21.99 22.44 -4.93
C ASP A 87 -21.79 21.22 -4.02
N LYS A 88 -21.43 21.43 -2.76
CA LYS A 88 -21.22 20.37 -1.78
C LYS A 88 -22.56 19.99 -1.13
N VAL A 89 -22.78 18.69 -0.97
CA VAL A 89 -23.86 18.13 -0.16
C VAL A 89 -23.33 18.09 1.28
N GLU A 90 -24.05 18.76 2.17
CA GLU A 90 -23.76 18.83 3.61
C GLU A 90 -23.90 17.47 4.30
#